data_AF-A0A078AHA2-F1
#
_entry.id   AF-A0A078AHA2-F1
#
_cell.length_a   1.000
_cell.length_b   1.000
_cell.length_c   1.000
_cell.angle_alpha   90.00
_cell.angle_beta   90.00
_cell.angle_gamma   90.00
#
_symmetry.space_group_name_H-M   'P 1'
#
loop_
_entity.id
_entity.type
_entity.pdbx_description
1 polymer ?
#
loop_
_entity_poly.entity_id
_entity_poly.type
_entity_poly.pdbx_seq_one_letter_code
_entity_poly.pdbx_strand_id
1 'polypeptide(L)'
;MEDTEMAEEEECEVKSMQIDDQIYLEEYNNNYMQGLIMPPLQVSQMPIEEQKQNQQHAQINQRTSSPKFQSKQFETQSSKVSQTYDDLIMDQSSLGFWKTATIIQSFIDEDAFMDQNLVLEVKSLLSDLNAFEQVWITLLALYILQKKFSANKNEWQLVAQKGKDYIRSMGIQKPDNIVKKIGYKLI
;
A
#
# COMPACT_ATOMS: atom_id res chain seq x y z
N MET A 1 5.71 -32.36 -71.42
CA MET A 1 5.65 -30.89 -71.49
C MET A 1 4.40 -30.54 -70.71
N GLU A 2 4.57 -30.37 -69.40
CA GLU A 2 3.59 -29.78 -68.48
C GLU A 2 4.39 -29.51 -67.21
N ASP A 3 4.86 -28.27 -67.16
CA ASP A 3 5.53 -27.64 -66.04
C ASP A 3 4.47 -27.33 -64.97
N THR A 4 4.71 -27.71 -63.72
CA THR A 4 3.92 -27.20 -62.58
C THR A 4 4.87 -26.99 -61.41
N GLU A 5 5.52 -25.83 -61.47
CA GLU A 5 5.60 -24.81 -60.42
C GLU A 5 5.55 -25.35 -58.97
N MET A 6 6.74 -25.56 -58.39
CA MET A 6 6.93 -25.72 -56.95
C MET A 6 6.82 -24.35 -56.28
N ALA A 7 5.82 -24.17 -55.42
CA ALA A 7 5.76 -23.06 -54.49
C ALA A 7 6.74 -23.32 -53.34
N GLU A 8 7.77 -22.48 -53.22
CA GLU A 8 8.66 -22.41 -52.07
C GLU A 8 7.92 -21.71 -50.92
N GLU A 9 7.55 -22.47 -49.89
CA GLU A 9 7.10 -21.92 -48.60
C GLU A 9 8.34 -21.52 -47.79
N GLU A 10 8.60 -20.21 -47.70
CA GLU A 10 9.61 -19.66 -46.79
C GLU A 10 9.13 -19.81 -45.33
N GLU A 11 9.71 -20.77 -44.61
CA GLU A 11 9.55 -20.88 -43.16
C GLU A 11 10.25 -19.68 -42.47
N CYS A 12 9.45 -18.74 -41.96
CA CYS A 12 9.93 -17.70 -41.05
C CYS A 12 10.39 -18.32 -39.73
N GLU A 13 11.71 -18.43 -39.54
CA GLU A 13 12.37 -18.83 -38.31
C GLU A 13 12.08 -17.79 -37.19
N VAL A 14 11.10 -18.09 -36.34
CA VAL A 14 10.81 -17.28 -35.15
C VAL A 14 11.91 -17.50 -34.14
N LYS A 15 12.88 -16.59 -34.13
CA LYS A 15 13.96 -16.54 -33.14
C LYS A 15 13.35 -16.39 -31.75
N SER A 16 13.31 -17.49 -31.01
CA SER A 16 12.89 -17.56 -29.62
C SER A 16 13.78 -16.63 -28.79
N MET A 17 13.21 -15.51 -28.37
CA MET A 17 13.83 -14.57 -27.45
C MET A 17 13.92 -15.27 -26.09
N GLN A 18 15.09 -15.83 -25.78
CA GLN A 18 15.42 -16.32 -24.45
C GLN A 18 15.38 -15.10 -23.51
N ILE A 19 14.27 -14.96 -22.79
CA ILE A 19 14.18 -14.05 -21.67
C ILE A 19 14.99 -14.71 -20.56
N ASP A 20 16.13 -14.11 -20.21
CA ASP A 20 16.91 -14.48 -19.05
C ASP A 20 16.04 -14.37 -17.79
N ASP A 21 15.48 -15.50 -17.36
CA ASP A 21 14.74 -15.70 -16.11
C ASP A 21 15.69 -15.67 -14.87
N GLN A 22 16.64 -14.74 -14.84
CA GLN A 22 17.50 -14.49 -13.69
C GLN A 22 17.12 -13.22 -12.96
N ILE A 23 15.88 -13.11 -12.45
CA ILE A 23 15.57 -12.12 -11.42
C ILE A 23 14.63 -12.72 -10.36
N TYR A 24 15.26 -13.07 -9.23
CA TYR A 24 14.74 -13.14 -7.85
C TYR A 24 13.77 -14.27 -7.49
N LEU A 25 14.34 -15.45 -7.24
CA LEU A 25 13.94 -16.28 -6.10
C LEU A 25 14.80 -15.86 -4.90
N GLU A 26 14.34 -14.87 -4.13
CA GLU A 26 14.82 -14.71 -2.76
C GLU A 26 13.76 -15.29 -1.82
N GLU A 27 13.98 -16.54 -1.45
CA GLU A 27 13.38 -17.17 -0.27
C GLU A 27 13.91 -16.46 0.98
N TYR A 28 13.19 -15.45 1.48
CA TYR A 28 13.48 -14.89 2.80
C TYR A 28 12.65 -15.56 3.89
N ASN A 29 13.42 -16.27 4.71
CA ASN A 29 13.09 -17.09 5.86
C ASN A 29 12.48 -16.25 7.00
N ASN A 30 11.20 -16.49 7.34
CA ASN A 30 10.49 -15.86 8.45
C ASN A 30 10.92 -16.46 9.80
N ASN A 31 12.12 -16.12 10.30
CA ASN A 31 12.62 -16.64 11.58
C ASN A 31 13.06 -15.54 12.57
N TYR A 32 12.23 -14.51 12.73
CA TYR A 32 12.40 -13.48 13.77
C TYR A 32 11.11 -13.25 14.57
N MET A 33 10.61 -14.28 15.27
CA MET A 33 9.62 -14.11 16.36
C MET A 33 9.66 -15.25 17.40
N GLN A 34 10.82 -15.85 17.67
CA GLN A 34 10.98 -16.73 18.84
C GLN A 34 12.17 -16.30 19.67
N GLY A 35 11.92 -15.43 20.66
CA GLY A 35 12.98 -15.08 21.60
C GLY A 35 12.72 -13.92 22.51
N LEU A 36 11.55 -13.80 23.15
CA LEU A 36 11.37 -12.98 24.35
C LEU A 36 10.30 -13.59 25.28
N ILE A 37 10.59 -14.77 25.85
CA ILE A 37 9.89 -15.23 27.06
C ILE A 37 10.55 -14.50 28.22
N MET A 38 9.92 -13.41 28.69
CA MET A 38 10.37 -12.75 29.91
C MET A 38 10.10 -13.65 31.13
N PRO A 39 11.04 -13.78 32.07
CA PRO A 39 10.77 -14.44 33.34
C PRO A 39 9.77 -13.61 34.19
N PRO A 40 8.95 -14.27 35.02
CA PRO A 40 7.98 -13.58 35.87
C PRO A 40 8.67 -12.72 36.94
N LEU A 41 8.27 -11.46 37.01
CA LEU A 41 8.69 -10.51 38.04
C LEU A 41 8.25 -11.03 39.42
N GLN A 42 9.22 -11.27 40.30
CA GLN A 42 8.96 -11.53 41.71
C GLN A 42 8.49 -10.24 42.38
N VAL A 43 7.24 -10.23 42.83
CA VAL A 43 6.66 -9.15 43.61
C VAL A 43 7.32 -9.15 44.98
N SER A 44 8.26 -8.22 45.19
CA SER A 44 8.79 -7.93 46.53
C SER A 44 7.72 -7.12 47.29
N GLN A 45 7.10 -7.74 48.29
CA GLN A 45 6.14 -7.08 49.18
C GLN A 45 6.90 -6.08 50.07
N MET A 46 6.68 -4.79 49.85
CA MET A 46 7.07 -3.75 50.80
C MET A 46 5.97 -3.57 51.88
N PRO A 47 6.35 -3.36 53.15
CA PRO A 47 5.39 -3.04 54.20
C PRO A 47 4.80 -1.64 54.02
N ILE A 48 3.49 -1.54 54.21
CA ILE A 48 2.73 -0.29 54.27
C ILE A 48 2.96 0.31 55.66
N GLU A 49 3.74 1.39 55.74
CA GLU A 49 3.75 2.26 56.92
C GLU A 49 2.72 3.37 56.78
N GLU A 50 1.77 3.32 57.71
CA GLU A 50 0.67 4.23 57.92
C GLU A 50 1.19 5.53 58.54
N GLN A 51 1.19 6.64 57.79
CA GLN A 51 1.38 7.98 58.36
C GLN A 51 0.15 8.86 58.15
N LYS A 52 -0.44 9.17 59.30
CA LYS A 52 -1.58 10.04 59.55
C LYS A 52 -1.08 11.49 59.76
N GLN A 53 -1.94 12.44 59.39
CA GLN A 53 -1.93 13.88 59.75
C GLN A 53 -0.88 14.72 58.98
N ASN A 54 -1.17 15.90 58.43
CA ASN A 54 -1.94 16.98 59.04
C ASN A 54 -2.47 18.00 58.01
N GLN A 55 -3.41 18.80 58.50
CA GLN A 55 -4.31 19.73 57.84
C GLN A 55 -3.72 21.09 57.40
N GLN A 56 -4.33 21.62 56.33
CA GLN A 56 -4.79 23.01 56.10
C GLN A 56 -3.85 24.14 55.58
N HIS A 57 -4.53 25.05 54.85
CA HIS A 57 -4.15 26.36 54.26
C HIS A 57 -3.51 26.33 52.85
N ALA A 58 -3.91 27.14 51.87
CA ALA A 58 -4.86 28.25 51.78
C ALA A 58 -5.37 28.42 50.32
N GLN A 59 -6.51 29.12 50.21
CA GLN A 59 -7.09 29.69 49.00
C GLN A 59 -6.05 30.48 48.17
N ILE A 60 -6.14 30.45 46.83
CA ILE A 60 -5.84 31.59 45.93
C ILE A 60 -6.37 31.31 44.50
N ASN A 61 -7.25 32.23 44.06
CA ASN A 61 -7.55 32.70 42.70
C ASN A 61 -7.90 31.72 41.57
N GLN A 62 -9.21 31.59 41.36
CA GLN A 62 -9.79 31.37 40.03
C GLN A 62 -9.53 32.60 39.14
N ARG A 63 -8.73 32.44 38.09
CA ARG A 63 -8.80 33.26 36.87
C ARG A 63 -9.05 32.34 35.69
N THR A 64 -10.32 32.17 35.38
CA THR A 64 -10.80 31.58 34.13
C THR A 64 -10.61 32.59 33.01
N SER A 65 -9.49 32.53 32.31
CA SER A 65 -9.33 33.15 31.00
C SER A 65 -9.47 32.07 29.93
N SER A 66 -10.71 31.85 29.49
CA SER A 66 -11.02 31.01 28.32
C SER A 66 -10.34 31.60 27.09
N PRO A 67 -9.53 30.83 26.33
CA PRO A 67 -9.07 31.27 25.03
C PRO A 67 -10.26 31.30 24.08
N LYS A 68 -10.59 32.50 23.57
CA LYS A 68 -11.52 32.63 22.44
C LYS A 68 -10.86 32.00 21.21
N PHE A 69 -11.28 30.78 20.88
CA PHE A 69 -11.03 30.20 19.57
C PHE A 69 -11.76 31.05 18.52
N GLN A 70 -11.00 31.90 17.84
CA GLN A 70 -11.44 32.53 16.61
C GLN A 70 -11.46 31.45 15.52
N SER A 71 -12.66 30.98 15.21
CA SER A 71 -12.95 30.16 14.04
C SER A 71 -12.63 30.98 12.79
N LYS A 72 -11.40 30.89 12.29
CA LYS A 72 -11.10 31.28 10.92
C LYS A 72 -11.82 30.29 10.02
N GLN A 73 -12.89 30.76 9.40
CA GLN A 73 -13.52 30.10 8.28
C GLN A 73 -12.45 29.98 7.19
N PHE A 74 -11.96 28.76 6.98
CA PHE A 74 -11.19 28.45 5.78
C PHE A 74 -12.20 28.38 4.64
N GLU A 75 -12.24 29.43 3.83
CA GLU A 75 -12.76 29.35 2.47
C GLU A 75 -11.93 28.30 1.73
N THR A 76 -12.55 27.16 1.44
CA THR A 76 -11.99 26.11 0.59
C THR A 76 -12.00 26.62 -0.85
N GLN A 77 -11.01 27.45 -1.19
CA GLN A 77 -10.64 27.67 -2.57
C GLN A 77 -9.99 26.39 -3.07
N SER A 78 -10.76 25.62 -3.85
CA SER A 78 -10.33 24.41 -4.57
C SER A 78 -9.31 24.78 -5.66
N SER A 79 -8.11 25.20 -5.27
CA SER A 79 -6.94 25.06 -6.13
C SER A 79 -6.66 23.57 -6.27
N LYS A 80 -6.61 23.03 -7.50
CA LYS A 80 -6.08 21.71 -7.79
C LYS A 80 -4.68 21.62 -7.17
N VAL A 81 -4.59 21.08 -5.95
CA VAL A 81 -3.30 20.76 -5.34
C VAL A 81 -2.76 19.59 -6.15
N SER A 82 -1.67 19.82 -6.87
CA SER A 82 -0.94 18.74 -7.54
C SER A 82 -0.49 17.77 -6.45
N GLN A 83 -1.10 16.58 -6.43
CA GLN A 83 -0.69 15.51 -5.52
C GLN A 83 0.72 15.08 -5.91
N THR A 84 1.55 14.81 -4.91
CA THR A 84 2.92 14.33 -5.08
C THR A 84 2.99 12.85 -4.79
N TYR A 85 4.04 12.18 -5.25
CA TYR A 85 4.26 10.77 -4.93
C TYR A 85 4.49 10.54 -3.42
N ASP A 86 5.00 11.54 -2.71
CA ASP A 86 5.10 11.50 -1.24
C ASP A 86 3.71 11.51 -0.60
N ASP A 87 2.76 12.28 -1.15
CA ASP A 87 1.36 12.24 -0.71
C ASP A 87 0.77 10.84 -0.91
N LEU A 88 1.07 10.19 -2.04
CA LEU A 88 0.65 8.81 -2.29
C LEU A 88 1.24 7.86 -1.25
N ILE A 89 2.52 7.99 -0.92
CA ILE A 89 3.17 7.17 0.11
C ILE A 89 2.53 7.41 1.49
N MET A 90 2.26 8.67 1.83
CA MET A 90 1.68 9.06 3.13
C MET A 90 0.20 8.69 3.28
N ASP A 91 -0.55 8.56 2.18
CA ASP A 91 -1.96 8.14 2.21
C ASP A 91 -2.15 6.65 2.56
N GLN A 92 -1.07 5.85 2.55
CA GLN A 92 -1.15 4.45 2.91
C GLN A 92 -1.60 4.28 4.36
N SER A 93 -2.62 3.45 4.58
CA SER A 93 -3.04 3.08 5.94
C SER A 93 -1.94 2.29 6.67
N SER A 94 -2.02 2.26 8.00
CA SER A 94 -1.14 1.41 8.82
C SER A 94 -1.23 -0.08 8.49
N LEU A 95 -2.35 -0.52 7.89
CA LEU A 95 -2.58 -1.90 7.45
C LEU A 95 -2.10 -2.17 6.01
N GLY A 96 -1.58 -1.16 5.30
CA GLY A 96 -0.96 -1.33 3.98
C GLY A 96 -1.84 -1.01 2.77
N PHE A 97 -3.13 -0.71 2.95
CA PHE A 97 -4.04 -0.36 1.86
C PHE A 97 -4.26 1.15 1.72
N TRP A 98 -4.70 1.57 0.53
CA TRP A 98 -5.10 2.96 0.23
C TRP A 98 -6.60 3.09 0.19
N LYS A 99 -7.14 4.04 0.97
CA LYS A 99 -8.60 4.16 1.25
C LYS A 99 -9.41 4.64 0.06
N THR A 100 -8.90 5.64 -0.66
CA THR A 100 -9.69 6.37 -1.65
C THR A 100 -9.01 6.39 -3.01
N ALA A 101 -9.80 6.27 -4.07
CA ALA A 101 -9.30 6.41 -5.45
C ALA A 101 -8.92 7.85 -5.82
N THR A 102 -9.27 8.85 -4.99
CA THR A 102 -9.02 10.27 -5.29
C THR A 102 -7.55 10.57 -5.56
N ILE A 103 -6.65 10.04 -4.73
CA ILE A 103 -5.22 10.22 -4.92
C ILE A 103 -4.73 9.46 -6.15
N ILE A 104 -5.21 8.22 -6.34
CA ILE A 104 -4.86 7.37 -7.50
C ILE A 104 -5.22 8.03 -8.82
N GLN A 105 -6.44 8.56 -8.93
CA GLN A 105 -6.95 9.19 -10.15
C GLN A 105 -6.14 10.41 -10.57
N SER A 106 -5.41 11.04 -9.64
CA SER A 106 -4.55 12.18 -9.97
C SER A 106 -3.24 11.79 -10.68
N PHE A 107 -2.90 10.49 -10.70
CA PHE A 107 -1.68 9.96 -11.33
C PHE A 107 -1.93 9.20 -12.63
N ILE A 108 -3.19 8.92 -12.99
CA ILE A 108 -3.56 8.16 -14.19
C ILE A 108 -4.42 9.00 -15.12
N ASP A 109 -4.16 8.89 -16.43
CA ASP A 109 -4.94 9.58 -17.47
C ASP A 109 -6.33 8.94 -17.66
N GLU A 110 -6.43 7.63 -17.45
CA GLU A 110 -7.64 6.84 -17.63
C GLU A 110 -8.53 6.77 -16.38
N ASP A 111 -9.79 6.37 -16.54
CA ASP A 111 -10.65 6.01 -15.41
C ASP A 111 -10.07 4.80 -14.67
N ALA A 112 -10.01 4.87 -13.34
CA ALA A 112 -9.44 3.83 -12.48
C ALA A 112 -10.00 2.43 -12.72
N PHE A 113 -11.18 2.27 -13.33
CA PHE A 113 -11.85 1.00 -13.57
C PHE A 113 -12.04 0.69 -15.06
N MET A 114 -11.27 1.33 -15.96
CA MET A 114 -11.43 1.15 -17.40
C MET A 114 -11.22 -0.31 -17.86
N ASP A 115 -10.27 -1.03 -17.27
CA ASP A 115 -9.95 -2.42 -17.64
C ASP A 115 -10.91 -3.43 -16.98
N GLN A 116 -12.07 -3.63 -17.61
CA GLN A 116 -13.11 -4.52 -17.11
C GLN A 116 -12.66 -5.99 -17.01
N ASN A 117 -11.77 -6.44 -17.91
CA ASN A 117 -11.30 -7.83 -17.89
C ASN A 117 -10.42 -8.09 -16.68
N LEU A 118 -9.46 -7.19 -16.40
CA LEU A 118 -8.61 -7.31 -15.23
C LEU A 118 -9.41 -7.11 -13.94
N VAL A 119 -10.39 -6.20 -13.93
CA VAL A 119 -11.32 -6.03 -12.81
C VAL A 119 -12.07 -7.33 -12.49
N LEU A 120 -12.60 -8.02 -13.49
CA LEU A 120 -13.28 -9.30 -13.31
C LEU A 120 -12.32 -10.40 -12.84
N GLU A 121 -11.11 -10.44 -13.38
CA GLU A 121 -10.06 -11.36 -12.91
C GLU A 121 -9.79 -11.15 -11.42
N VAL A 122 -9.56 -9.90 -10.99
CA VAL A 122 -9.30 -9.56 -9.58
C VAL A 122 -10.47 -9.97 -8.70
N LYS A 123 -11.72 -9.68 -9.10
CA LYS A 123 -12.92 -10.12 -8.34
C LYS A 123 -12.96 -11.63 -8.15
N SER A 124 -12.58 -12.40 -9.17
CA SER A 124 -12.60 -13.88 -9.10
C SER A 124 -11.56 -14.46 -8.13
N LEU A 125 -10.50 -13.71 -7.82
CA LEU A 125 -9.41 -14.14 -6.95
C LEU A 125 -9.62 -13.77 -5.48
N LEU A 126 -10.61 -12.93 -5.18
CA LEU A 126 -10.86 -12.44 -3.82
C LEU A 126 -11.62 -13.46 -2.98
N SER A 127 -11.24 -13.54 -1.71
CA SER A 127 -12.01 -14.32 -0.71
C SER A 127 -13.27 -13.57 -0.25
N ASP A 128 -13.26 -12.24 -0.31
CA ASP A 128 -14.39 -11.37 0.02
C ASP A 128 -14.54 -10.28 -1.06
N LEU A 129 -15.69 -10.27 -1.74
CA LEU A 129 -16.00 -9.30 -2.78
C LEU A 129 -16.20 -7.88 -2.22
N ASN A 130 -16.55 -7.73 -0.94
CA ASN A 130 -16.68 -6.41 -0.31
C ASN A 130 -15.33 -5.69 -0.20
N ALA A 131 -14.22 -6.44 -0.21
CA ALA A 131 -12.87 -5.89 -0.19
C ALA A 131 -12.38 -5.44 -1.59
N PHE A 132 -13.16 -5.67 -2.65
CA PHE A 132 -12.72 -5.47 -4.03
C PHE A 132 -12.19 -4.07 -4.30
N GLU A 133 -12.97 -3.04 -3.96
CA GLU A 133 -12.60 -1.65 -4.24
C GLU A 133 -11.28 -1.29 -3.55
N GLN A 134 -11.14 -1.69 -2.28
CA GLN A 134 -9.93 -1.46 -1.48
C GLN A 134 -8.70 -2.16 -2.08
N VAL A 135 -8.86 -3.41 -2.52
CA VAL A 135 -7.79 -4.18 -3.16
C VAL A 135 -7.41 -3.58 -4.51
N TRP A 136 -8.40 -3.17 -5.30
CA TRP A 136 -8.19 -2.56 -6.61
C TRP A 136 -7.41 -1.24 -6.52
N ILE A 137 -7.82 -0.36 -5.61
CA ILE A 137 -7.11 0.91 -5.34
C ILE A 137 -5.66 0.63 -4.89
N THR A 138 -5.46 -0.39 -4.04
CA THR A 138 -4.12 -0.77 -3.57
C THR A 138 -3.25 -1.31 -4.71
N LEU A 139 -3.82 -2.10 -5.63
CA LEU A 139 -3.11 -2.59 -6.83
C LEU A 139 -2.68 -1.44 -7.74
N LEU A 140 -3.55 -0.46 -7.96
CA LEU A 140 -3.21 0.74 -8.74
C LEU A 140 -2.12 1.58 -8.06
N ALA A 141 -2.16 1.74 -6.73
CA ALA A 141 -1.11 2.43 -5.99
C ALA A 141 0.25 1.75 -6.18
N LEU A 142 0.30 0.42 -6.06
CA LEU A 142 1.52 -0.36 -6.30
C LEU A 142 2.04 -0.22 -7.73
N TYR A 143 1.13 -0.20 -8.72
CA TYR A 143 1.48 0.05 -10.12
C TYR A 143 2.16 1.41 -10.30
N ILE A 144 1.56 2.47 -9.76
CA ILE A 144 2.07 3.84 -9.85
C ILE A 144 3.47 3.93 -9.21
N LEU A 145 3.64 3.40 -7.99
CA LEU A 145 4.93 3.40 -7.30
C LEU A 145 5.99 2.62 -8.08
N GLN A 146 5.66 1.43 -8.59
CA GLN A 146 6.58 0.61 -9.36
C GLN A 146 7.04 1.30 -10.66
N LYS A 147 6.12 1.94 -11.39
CA LYS A 147 6.45 2.68 -12.61
C LYS A 147 7.32 3.89 -12.32
N LYS A 148 6.99 4.68 -11.30
CA LYS A 148 7.70 5.91 -10.99
C LYS A 148 9.10 5.67 -10.42
N PHE A 149 9.23 4.74 -9.49
CA PHE A 149 10.45 4.54 -8.71
C PHE A 149 11.17 3.23 -9.05
N SER A 150 11.05 2.78 -10.30
CA SER A 150 11.70 1.56 -10.81
C SER A 150 13.22 1.55 -10.56
N ALA A 151 13.87 2.73 -10.57
CA ALA A 151 15.30 2.91 -10.30
C ALA A 151 15.64 3.08 -8.80
N ASN A 152 14.70 3.56 -7.97
CA ASN A 152 14.94 3.93 -6.56
C ASN A 152 14.10 3.07 -5.62
N LYS A 153 14.30 1.75 -5.65
CA LYS A 153 13.49 0.78 -4.89
C LYS A 153 13.47 1.02 -3.38
N ASN A 154 14.58 1.47 -2.82
CA ASN A 154 14.74 1.60 -1.36
C ASN A 154 13.74 2.57 -0.72
N GLU A 155 13.29 3.61 -1.43
CA GLU A 155 12.42 4.66 -0.88
C GLU A 155 10.98 4.19 -0.65
N TRP A 156 10.50 3.23 -1.45
CA TRP A 156 9.10 2.80 -1.45
C TRP A 156 8.92 1.30 -1.21
N GLN A 157 10.01 0.53 -1.09
CA GLN A 157 9.93 -0.93 -0.94
C GLN A 157 9.14 -1.35 0.31
N LEU A 158 9.32 -0.68 1.45
CA LEU A 158 8.58 -1.01 2.67
C LEU A 158 7.08 -0.74 2.52
N VAL A 159 6.73 0.38 1.89
CA VAL A 159 5.36 0.81 1.57
C VAL A 159 4.73 -0.22 0.62
N ALA A 160 5.44 -0.59 -0.44
CA ALA A 160 4.98 -1.60 -1.38
C ALA A 160 4.77 -2.96 -0.74
N GLN A 161 5.70 -3.38 0.12
CA GLN A 161 5.63 -4.67 0.77
C GLN A 161 4.37 -4.78 1.64
N LYS A 162 4.05 -3.74 2.42
CA LYS A 162 2.81 -3.69 3.21
C LYS A 162 1.56 -3.81 2.33
N GLY A 163 1.53 -3.11 1.19
CA GLY A 163 0.42 -3.22 0.23
C GLY A 163 0.28 -4.62 -0.35
N LYS A 164 1.40 -5.27 -0.69
CA LYS A 164 1.41 -6.66 -1.15
C LYS A 164 0.93 -7.63 -0.07
N ASP A 165 1.39 -7.46 1.16
CA ASP A 165 0.96 -8.29 2.30
C ASP A 165 -0.55 -8.17 2.55
N TYR A 166 -1.07 -6.94 2.49
CA TYR A 166 -2.51 -6.69 2.53
C TYR A 166 -3.26 -7.44 1.41
N ILE A 167 -2.82 -7.31 0.15
CA ILE A 167 -3.46 -7.98 -0.99
C ILE A 167 -3.42 -9.51 -0.85
N ARG A 168 -2.31 -10.08 -0.35
CA ARG A 168 -2.20 -11.51 -0.08
C ARG A 168 -3.21 -11.97 0.98
N SER A 169 -3.42 -11.17 2.01
CA SER A 169 -4.42 -11.47 3.05
C SER A 169 -5.87 -11.49 2.52
N MET A 170 -6.12 -10.85 1.37
CA MET A 170 -7.43 -10.82 0.69
C MET A 170 -7.64 -11.96 -0.32
N GLY A 171 -6.63 -12.82 -0.52
CA GLY A 171 -6.70 -14.03 -1.36
C GLY A 171 -5.74 -14.04 -2.56
N ILE A 172 -5.20 -12.89 -2.96
CA ILE A 172 -4.33 -12.79 -4.15
C ILE A 172 -2.87 -13.06 -3.76
N GLN A 173 -2.44 -14.31 -3.91
CA GLN A 173 -1.11 -14.78 -3.47
C GLN A 173 0.07 -14.12 -4.18
N LYS A 174 -0.11 -13.72 -5.45
CA LYS A 174 0.94 -13.10 -6.29
C LYS A 174 0.51 -11.71 -6.78
N PRO A 175 0.51 -10.68 -5.92
CA PRO A 175 0.06 -9.33 -6.29
C PRO A 175 0.83 -8.76 -7.48
N ASP A 176 2.14 -9.01 -7.55
CA ASP A 176 3.01 -8.53 -8.63
C ASP A 176 2.59 -9.02 -10.02
N ASN A 177 1.97 -10.19 -10.14
CA ASN A 177 1.47 -10.70 -11.41
C ASN A 177 0.30 -9.87 -11.93
N ILE A 178 -0.54 -9.38 -11.03
CA ILE A 178 -1.68 -8.51 -11.37
C ILE A 178 -1.16 -7.10 -11.68
N VAL A 179 -0.27 -6.56 -10.85
CA VAL A 179 0.32 -5.22 -11.06
C VAL A 179 0.98 -5.10 -12.43
N LYS A 180 1.69 -6.15 -12.89
CA LYS A 180 2.31 -6.19 -14.23
C LYS A 180 1.33 -6.15 -15.40
N LYS A 181 0.07 -6.58 -15.20
CA LYS A 181 -0.98 -6.55 -16.22
C LYS A 181 -1.61 -5.16 -16.38
N ILE A 182 -1.44 -4.29 -15.39
CA ILE A 182 -1.99 -2.93 -15.42
C ILE A 182 -1.23 -2.11 -16.48
N GLY A 183 -1.97 -1.56 -17.43
CA GLY A 183 -1.42 -0.84 -18.60
C GLY A 183 -1.72 0.66 -18.62
N TYR A 184 -1.97 1.29 -17.48
CA TYR A 184 -2.50 2.67 -17.40
C TYR A 184 -1.40 3.68 -17.68
N LYS A 185 -1.73 4.77 -18.38
CA LYS A 185 -0.78 5.85 -18.64
C LYS A 185 -0.68 6.77 -17.43
N LEU A 186 0.53 6.94 -16.91
CA LEU A 186 0.80 7.90 -15.85
C LEU A 186 0.91 9.33 -16.40
N ILE A 187 0.43 10.29 -15.62
CA ILE A 187 0.48 11.73 -15.91
C ILE A 187 1.86 12.31 -15.60
#